data_AF-A0A0D2RSP4-F1
#
_entry.id   AF-A0A0D2RSP4-F1
#
_cell.length_a   1.000
_cell.length_b   1.000
_cell.length_c   1.000
_cell.angle_alpha   90.00
_cell.angle_beta   90.00
_cell.angle_gamma   90.00
#
_symmetry.space_group_name_H-M   'P 1'
#
loop_
_entity.id
_entity.type
_entity.pdbx_description
1 polymer ?
#
loop_
_entity_poly.entity_id
_entity_poly.type
_entity_poly.pdbx_seq_one_letter_code
_entity_poly.pdbx_strand_id
1 'polypeptide(L)'
;MEHHFTQLDDGASADVKPASNFGAAVATVLLALLLQIFWRCCRSICRNHVKKYKFSSSSAAANMDRSIIAAVEKILKYTFKDKRLLKEALTHSSCREDMSYERLEFIGDAALGLAVATHFFCWEPRLDPDQLTLLRKKSVSNERLALVAARHELDRFVRSKDTAPLNRKVREYVKAVKQGDDHKNLTVRSPDILADI
;
A
#
# COMPACT_ATOMS: atom_id res chain seq x y z
N MET A 1 67.88 42.63 9.24
CA MET A 1 67.96 42.27 7.81
C MET A 1 68.89 41.08 7.73
N GLU A 2 68.31 39.88 7.74
CA GLU A 2 69.06 38.63 7.67
C GLU A 2 69.40 38.29 6.20
N HIS A 3 70.57 37.70 6.02
CA HIS A 3 71.11 37.23 4.75
C HIS A 3 70.90 35.71 4.59
N HIS A 4 70.89 35.28 3.32
CA HIS A 4 71.41 34.02 2.76
C HIS A 4 70.45 32.89 2.29
N PHE A 5 70.07 32.99 1.00
CA PHE A 5 70.13 32.02 -0.13
C PHE A 5 70.86 30.67 0.16
N THR A 6 70.45 29.44 -0.23
CA THR A 6 70.03 28.84 -1.54
C THR A 6 69.58 27.37 -1.26
N GLN A 7 68.39 26.87 -1.63
CA GLN A 7 67.97 26.11 -2.84
C GLN A 7 68.36 24.60 -2.94
N LEU A 8 67.38 23.78 -3.40
CA LEU A 8 67.42 22.40 -3.96
C LEU A 8 67.39 21.24 -2.93
N ASP A 9 66.67 20.11 -3.04
CA ASP A 9 65.95 19.45 -4.16
C ASP A 9 64.99 18.34 -3.63
N ASP A 10 64.09 17.90 -4.53
CA ASP A 10 63.49 16.55 -4.70
C ASP A 10 62.44 15.93 -3.74
N GLY A 11 61.33 15.50 -4.36
CA GLY A 11 60.92 14.09 -4.25
C GLY A 11 59.61 13.77 -3.51
N ALA A 12 58.55 13.60 -4.30
CA ALA A 12 57.53 12.53 -4.20
C ALA A 12 57.07 12.00 -2.82
N SER A 13 55.77 12.07 -2.56
CA SER A 13 54.89 10.90 -2.63
C SER A 13 53.52 11.22 -2.08
N ALA A 14 52.50 10.80 -2.83
CA ALA A 14 51.12 10.72 -2.39
C ALA A 14 51.01 9.92 -1.08
N ASP A 15 50.19 10.39 -0.15
CA ASP A 15 49.59 9.53 0.88
C ASP A 15 48.09 9.85 1.00
N VAL A 16 47.38 9.63 -0.11
CA VAL A 16 45.96 9.30 -0.05
C VAL A 16 45.88 7.88 0.49
N LYS A 17 45.76 7.76 1.82
CA LYS A 17 45.50 6.46 2.48
C LYS A 17 44.30 5.79 1.81
N PRO A 18 44.43 4.58 1.25
CA PRO A 18 43.29 3.82 0.79
C PRO A 18 42.57 3.27 2.04
N ALA A 19 41.59 4.00 2.54
CA ALA A 19 40.67 3.51 3.56
C ALA A 19 39.80 2.39 2.96
N SER A 20 40.35 1.18 3.01
CA SER A 20 39.69 -0.13 3.02
C SER A 20 38.38 -0.27 2.21
N ASN A 21 38.52 -0.41 0.89
CA ASN A 21 37.49 -1.00 0.00
C ASN A 21 36.94 -2.35 0.52
N PHE A 22 37.66 -3.03 1.42
CA PHE A 22 37.24 -4.25 2.08
C PHE A 22 36.02 -4.05 3.00
N GLY A 23 35.97 -2.96 3.78
CA GLY A 23 34.84 -2.70 4.68
C GLY A 23 33.55 -2.41 3.90
N ALA A 24 33.67 -1.63 2.83
CA ALA A 24 32.56 -1.34 1.92
C ALA A 24 32.07 -2.61 1.20
N ALA A 25 32.99 -3.43 0.69
CA ALA A 25 32.65 -4.69 0.01
C ALA A 25 31.92 -5.68 0.94
N VAL A 26 32.37 -5.82 2.19
CA VAL A 26 31.72 -6.67 3.19
C VAL A 26 30.31 -6.15 3.51
N ALA A 27 30.14 -4.83 3.67
CA ALA A 27 28.83 -4.23 3.91
C ALA A 27 27.86 -4.46 2.73
N THR A 28 28.32 -4.31 1.48
CA THR A 28 27.50 -4.57 0.28
C THR A 28 27.07 -6.03 0.18
N VAL A 29 27.96 -6.99 0.46
CA VAL A 29 27.64 -8.42 0.44
C VAL A 29 26.64 -8.78 1.52
N LEU A 30 26.81 -8.26 2.74
CA LEU A 30 25.85 -8.47 3.84
C LEU A 30 24.47 -7.90 3.51
N LEU A 31 24.41 -6.68 2.94
CA LEU A 31 23.15 -6.08 2.51
C LEU A 31 22.47 -6.89 1.40
N ALA A 32 23.23 -7.37 0.41
CA ALA A 32 22.70 -8.22 -0.65
C ALA A 32 22.18 -9.55 -0.12
N LEU A 33 22.87 -10.19 0.84
CA LEU A 33 22.41 -11.42 1.48
C LEU A 33 21.14 -11.20 2.29
N LEU A 34 21.03 -10.10 3.04
CA LEU A 34 19.82 -9.74 3.78
C LEU A 34 18.64 -9.51 2.83
N LEU A 35 18.85 -8.80 1.72
CA LEU A 35 17.82 -8.59 0.69
C LEU A 35 17.39 -9.90 0.03
N GLN A 36 18.33 -10.81 -0.25
CA GLN A 36 18.01 -12.12 -0.81
C GLN A 36 17.27 -13.03 0.18
N ILE A 37 17.65 -13.02 1.45
CA ILE A 37 16.97 -13.77 2.51
C ILE A 37 15.56 -13.22 2.70
N PHE A 38 15.40 -11.89 2.73
CA PHE A 38 14.10 -11.22 2.78
C PHE A 38 13.22 -11.63 1.59
N TRP A 39 13.75 -11.55 0.36
CA TRP A 39 13.04 -11.95 -0.86
C TRP A 39 12.67 -13.44 -0.86
N ARG A 40 13.56 -14.32 -0.40
CA ARG A 40 13.29 -15.77 -0.30
C ARG A 40 12.28 -16.09 0.80
N CYS A 41 12.33 -15.42 1.94
CA CYS A 41 11.34 -15.51 3.01
C CYS A 41 9.96 -15.06 2.53
N CYS A 42 9.86 -13.87 1.92
CA CYS A 42 8.61 -13.39 1.32
C CYS A 42 8.06 -14.39 0.30
N ARG A 43 8.90 -14.94 -0.59
CA ARG A 43 8.49 -15.95 -1.59
C ARG A 43 8.11 -17.31 -0.99
N SER A 44 8.63 -17.66 0.19
CA SER A 44 8.32 -18.90 0.91
C SER A 44 7.01 -18.78 1.70
N ILE A 45 6.85 -17.69 2.44
CA ILE A 45 5.63 -17.35 3.19
C ILE A 45 4.44 -17.28 2.24
N CYS A 46 4.58 -16.61 1.08
CA CYS A 46 3.53 -16.55 0.06
C CYS A 46 3.17 -17.92 -0.54
N ARG A 47 4.11 -18.89 -0.65
CA ARG A 47 3.82 -20.21 -1.22
C ARG A 47 3.16 -21.18 -0.24
N ASN A 48 3.48 -21.09 1.05
CA ASN A 48 2.99 -22.03 2.04
C ASN A 48 1.66 -21.61 2.68
N HIS A 49 1.36 -20.31 2.79
CA HIS A 49 0.11 -19.84 3.40
C HIS A 49 -1.10 -19.83 2.44
N VAL A 50 -0.89 -19.69 1.13
CA VAL A 50 -1.99 -19.67 0.14
C VAL A 50 -2.79 -20.99 0.14
N LYS A 51 -2.15 -22.13 0.46
CA LYS A 51 -2.83 -23.44 0.50
C LYS A 51 -3.78 -23.62 1.70
N LYS A 52 -3.63 -22.83 2.75
CA LYS A 52 -4.42 -22.95 3.99
C LYS A 52 -5.62 -21.99 4.02
N TYR A 53 -5.68 -21.02 3.10
CA TYR A 53 -6.87 -20.18 2.91
C TYR A 53 -7.94 -20.94 2.11
N LYS A 54 -8.39 -22.07 2.65
CA LYS A 54 -9.58 -22.77 2.15
C LYS A 54 -10.80 -22.13 2.79
N PHE A 55 -11.48 -21.30 2.01
CA PHE A 55 -12.79 -20.75 2.34
C PHE A 55 -13.75 -21.91 2.64
N SER A 56 -14.30 -21.98 3.86
CA SER A 56 -15.32 -22.96 4.21
C SER A 56 -16.51 -22.78 3.26
N SER A 57 -16.79 -23.81 2.47
CA SER A 57 -17.88 -23.84 1.50
C SER A 57 -19.22 -23.91 2.23
N SER A 58 -19.77 -22.77 2.65
CA SER A 58 -21.19 -22.65 2.96
C SER A 58 -21.94 -22.14 1.74
N SER A 59 -22.84 -22.95 1.20
CA SER A 59 -23.65 -22.65 0.01
C SER A 59 -24.60 -21.45 0.18
N ALA A 60 -24.86 -21.03 1.43
CA ALA A 60 -25.64 -19.83 1.75
C ALA A 60 -24.86 -18.52 1.45
N ALA A 61 -23.52 -18.57 1.43
CA ALA A 61 -22.68 -17.41 1.13
C ALA A 61 -22.68 -17.01 -0.37
N ALA A 62 -23.22 -17.83 -1.27
CA ALA A 62 -23.09 -17.63 -2.72
C ALA A 62 -24.06 -16.60 -3.35
N ASN A 63 -25.09 -16.13 -2.62
CA ASN A 63 -26.15 -15.28 -3.18
C ASN A 63 -25.81 -13.78 -3.12
N MET A 64 -24.76 -13.35 -3.82
CA MET A 64 -24.62 -11.94 -4.22
C MET A 64 -25.20 -11.80 -5.63
N ASP A 65 -25.96 -10.73 -5.89
CA ASP A 65 -26.56 -10.50 -7.20
C ASP A 65 -25.48 -10.41 -8.29
N ARG A 66 -25.65 -11.16 -9.39
CA ARG A 66 -24.74 -11.16 -10.53
C ARG A 66 -24.63 -9.76 -11.15
N SER A 67 -25.68 -8.95 -11.07
CA SER A 67 -25.69 -7.58 -11.58
C SER A 67 -24.67 -6.70 -10.82
N ILE A 68 -24.64 -6.81 -9.49
CA ILE A 68 -23.70 -6.12 -8.60
C ILE A 68 -22.27 -6.57 -8.88
N ILE A 69 -22.06 -7.88 -8.98
CA ILE A 69 -20.73 -8.45 -9.29
C ILE A 69 -20.22 -7.84 -10.61
N ALA A 70 -21.02 -7.88 -11.67
CA ALA A 70 -20.63 -7.36 -12.98
C ALA A 70 -20.34 -5.85 -12.95
N ALA A 71 -21.12 -5.07 -12.19
CA ALA A 71 -20.89 -3.64 -12.04
C ALA A 71 -19.54 -3.34 -11.36
N VAL A 72 -19.24 -4.01 -10.26
CA VAL A 72 -17.99 -3.81 -9.53
C VAL A 72 -16.78 -4.29 -10.34
N GLU A 73 -16.88 -5.44 -11.01
CA GLU A 73 -15.82 -5.93 -11.89
C GLU A 73 -15.52 -4.98 -13.05
N LYS A 74 -16.55 -4.30 -13.57
CA LYS A 74 -16.39 -3.26 -14.58
C LYS A 74 -15.68 -2.02 -14.03
N ILE A 75 -16.02 -1.59 -12.82
CA ILE A 75 -15.36 -0.45 -12.15
C ILE A 75 -13.87 -0.77 -11.92
N LEU A 76 -13.59 -1.95 -11.38
CA LEU A 76 -12.23 -2.40 -11.05
C LEU A 76 -11.41 -2.83 -12.28
N LYS A 77 -12.07 -3.02 -13.43
CA LYS A 77 -11.47 -3.61 -14.64
C LYS A 77 -10.79 -4.95 -14.34
N TYR A 78 -11.38 -5.73 -13.43
CA TYR A 78 -10.85 -7.00 -12.95
C TYR A 78 -11.98 -8.01 -12.77
N THR A 79 -11.79 -9.21 -13.30
CA THR A 79 -12.73 -10.32 -13.13
C THR A 79 -12.22 -11.27 -12.05
N PHE A 80 -12.94 -11.35 -10.94
CA PHE A 80 -12.66 -12.28 -9.84
C PHE A 80 -12.87 -13.72 -10.31
N LYS A 81 -11.86 -14.57 -10.08
CA LYS A 81 -11.98 -16.02 -10.24
C LYS A 81 -12.94 -16.63 -9.21
N ASP A 82 -12.89 -16.12 -7.99
CA ASP A 82 -13.78 -16.51 -6.90
C ASP A 82 -14.62 -15.31 -6.48
N LYS A 83 -15.92 -15.32 -6.82
CA LYS A 83 -16.85 -14.23 -6.50
C LYS A 83 -17.12 -14.08 -5.01
N ARG A 84 -16.78 -15.11 -4.21
CA ARG A 84 -16.94 -15.07 -2.75
C ARG A 84 -15.99 -14.06 -2.11
N LEU A 85 -14.80 -13.86 -2.70
CA LEU A 85 -13.85 -12.84 -2.26
C LEU A 85 -14.42 -11.43 -2.46
N LEU A 86 -15.07 -11.18 -3.60
CA LEU A 86 -15.73 -9.90 -3.84
C LEU A 86 -16.87 -9.66 -2.85
N LYS A 87 -17.66 -10.70 -2.55
CA LYS A 87 -18.72 -10.61 -1.55
C LYS A 87 -18.14 -10.29 -0.16
N GLU A 88 -17.10 -10.99 0.26
CA GLU A 88 -16.42 -10.77 1.54
C GLU A 88 -15.86 -9.34 1.63
N ALA A 89 -15.17 -8.86 0.58
CA ALA A 89 -14.61 -7.52 0.49
C ALA A 89 -15.67 -6.40 0.61
N LEU A 90 -16.90 -6.67 0.16
CA LEU A 90 -18.01 -5.72 0.24
C LEU A 90 -18.92 -5.92 1.46
N THR A 91 -18.59 -6.82 2.38
CA THR A 91 -19.45 -7.13 3.54
C THR A 91 -18.85 -6.60 4.83
N HIS A 92 -19.55 -5.64 5.45
CA HIS A 92 -19.18 -5.07 6.74
C HIS A 92 -19.53 -6.02 7.90
N SER A 93 -18.75 -6.00 8.97
CA SER A 93 -18.89 -6.90 10.13
C SER A 93 -20.25 -6.78 10.85
N SER A 94 -20.97 -5.68 10.67
CA SER A 94 -22.35 -5.50 11.17
C SER A 94 -23.38 -6.45 10.56
N CYS A 95 -23.10 -7.08 9.41
CA CYS A 95 -23.99 -8.07 8.78
C CYS A 95 -24.06 -9.40 9.54
N ARG A 96 -23.17 -9.64 10.51
CA ARG A 96 -23.07 -10.92 11.27
C ARG A 96 -23.00 -12.16 10.35
N GLU A 97 -22.45 -11.98 9.15
CA GLU A 97 -22.07 -13.10 8.30
C GLU A 97 -20.75 -13.69 8.81
N ASP A 98 -20.48 -14.95 8.49
CA ASP A 98 -19.24 -15.63 8.89
C ASP A 98 -17.97 -14.96 8.34
N MET A 99 -18.11 -14.02 7.39
CA MET A 99 -17.02 -13.40 6.64
C MET A 99 -17.30 -11.91 6.44
N SER A 100 -16.38 -11.09 6.93
CA SER A 100 -16.31 -9.63 6.80
C SER A 100 -15.04 -9.23 6.04
N TYR A 101 -15.02 -8.00 5.53
CA TYR A 101 -13.86 -7.49 4.81
C TYR A 101 -12.60 -7.38 5.68
N GLU A 102 -12.69 -7.36 7.01
CA GLU A 102 -11.59 -7.03 7.95
C GLU A 102 -10.33 -7.88 7.72
N ARG A 103 -10.49 -9.16 7.36
CA ARG A 103 -9.34 -10.04 7.05
C ARG A 103 -8.71 -9.74 5.69
N LEU A 104 -9.52 -9.30 4.72
CA LEU A 104 -9.07 -8.87 3.41
C LEU A 104 -8.44 -7.47 3.47
N GLU A 105 -8.99 -6.58 4.29
CA GLU A 105 -8.43 -5.27 4.62
C GLU A 105 -7.02 -5.41 5.20
N PHE A 106 -6.86 -6.26 6.23
CA PHE A 106 -5.55 -6.48 6.86
C PHE A 106 -4.45 -6.88 5.86
N ILE A 107 -4.74 -7.80 4.94
CA ILE A 107 -3.77 -8.21 3.92
C ILE A 107 -3.67 -7.20 2.77
N GLY A 108 -4.78 -6.52 2.46
CA GLY A 108 -4.91 -5.51 1.43
C GLY A 108 -4.06 -4.27 1.71
N ASP A 109 -4.07 -3.78 2.96
CA ASP A 109 -3.27 -2.63 3.39
C ASP A 109 -1.77 -2.90 3.20
N ALA A 110 -1.29 -4.06 3.66
CA ALA A 110 0.10 -4.46 3.47
C ALA A 110 0.47 -4.61 1.98
N ALA A 111 -0.42 -5.21 1.18
CA ALA A 111 -0.21 -5.40 -0.25
C ALA A 111 -0.17 -4.06 -1.01
N LEU A 112 -1.10 -3.15 -0.71
CA LEU A 112 -1.18 -1.82 -1.31
C LEU A 112 0.02 -0.96 -0.92
N GLY A 113 0.40 -0.98 0.36
CA GLY A 113 1.58 -0.29 0.87
C GLY A 113 2.86 -0.73 0.17
N LEU A 114 3.01 -2.03 -0.09
CA LEU A 114 4.16 -2.57 -0.84
C LEU A 114 4.11 -2.18 -2.33
N ALA A 115 2.94 -2.24 -2.96
CA ALA A 115 2.77 -1.88 -4.37
C ALA A 115 3.13 -0.41 -4.62
N VAL A 116 2.62 0.50 -3.77
CA VAL A 116 2.92 1.93 -3.86
C VAL A 116 4.38 2.23 -3.53
N ALA A 117 4.95 1.61 -2.50
CA ALA A 117 6.37 1.76 -2.20
C ALA A 117 7.26 1.32 -3.38
N THR A 118 6.92 0.18 -3.99
CA THR A 118 7.63 -0.35 -5.17
C THR A 118 7.49 0.58 -6.36
N HIS A 119 6.29 1.13 -6.59
CA HIS A 119 6.06 2.11 -7.66
C HIS A 119 6.97 3.33 -7.52
N PHE A 120 7.02 3.97 -6.35
CA PHE A 120 7.86 5.15 -6.14
C PHE A 120 9.35 4.83 -6.19
N PHE A 121 9.77 3.70 -5.62
CA PHE A 121 11.15 3.25 -5.66
C PHE A 121 11.65 3.04 -7.10
N CYS A 122 10.81 2.49 -7.98
CA CYS A 122 11.17 2.29 -9.38
C CYS A 122 10.98 3.55 -10.26
N TRP A 123 10.07 4.45 -9.88
CA TRP A 123 9.73 5.62 -10.69
C TRP A 123 10.78 6.73 -10.60
N GLU A 124 11.27 7.07 -9.40
CA GLU A 124 12.28 8.10 -9.22
C GLU A 124 13.41 7.61 -8.28
N PRO A 125 14.48 7.02 -8.85
CA PRO A 125 15.60 6.49 -8.08
C PRO A 125 16.38 7.51 -7.25
N ARG A 126 16.17 8.82 -7.49
CA ARG A 126 16.85 9.90 -6.77
C ARG A 126 16.14 10.32 -5.48
N LEU A 127 14.95 9.81 -5.20
CA LEU A 127 14.25 10.12 -3.96
C LEU A 127 14.99 9.53 -2.76
N ASP A 128 15.17 10.34 -1.73
CA ASP A 128 15.72 9.88 -0.47
C ASP A 128 14.68 9.03 0.32
N PRO A 129 15.12 8.27 1.34
CA PRO A 129 14.22 7.43 2.14
C PRO A 129 13.06 8.18 2.81
N ASP A 130 13.27 9.45 3.21
CA ASP A 130 12.25 10.26 3.87
C ASP A 130 11.20 10.73 2.87
N GLN A 131 11.61 11.12 1.67
CA GLN A 131 10.74 11.45 0.55
C GLN A 131 9.88 10.25 0.12
N LEU A 132 10.48 9.07 -0.04
CA LEU A 132 9.75 7.84 -0.36
C LEU A 132 8.70 7.51 0.72
N THR A 133 9.08 7.66 1.99
CA THR A 133 8.18 7.45 3.12
C THR A 133 7.03 8.45 3.11
N LEU A 134 7.31 9.73 2.82
CA LEU A 134 6.31 10.79 2.74
C LEU A 134 5.33 10.57 1.58
N LEU A 135 5.83 10.21 0.39
CA LEU A 135 4.99 9.91 -0.77
C LEU A 135 4.09 8.70 -0.49
N ARG A 136 4.65 7.61 0.06
CA ARG A 136 3.87 6.44 0.44
C ARG A 136 2.73 6.81 1.40
N LYS A 137 3.03 7.55 2.48
CA LYS A 137 2.01 8.01 3.45
C LYS A 137 0.94 8.91 2.81
N LYS A 138 1.32 9.75 1.84
CA LYS A 138 0.38 10.65 1.14
C LYS A 138 -0.50 9.93 0.11
N SER A 139 -0.04 8.80 -0.41
CA SER A 139 -0.74 8.00 -1.41
C SER A 139 -1.64 6.93 -0.81
N VAL A 140 -1.18 6.28 0.27
CA VAL A 140 -1.93 5.25 1.00
C VAL A 140 -2.30 5.83 2.37
N SER A 141 -3.46 6.47 2.43
CA SER A 141 -4.08 6.96 3.67
C SER A 141 -5.58 6.72 3.60
N ASN A 142 -6.23 6.56 4.76
CA ASN A 142 -7.67 6.33 4.83
C ASN A 142 -8.44 7.42 4.09
N GLU A 143 -8.01 8.69 4.16
CA GLU A 143 -8.67 9.78 3.42
C GLU A 143 -8.57 9.60 1.91
N ARG A 144 -7.42 9.14 1.40
CA ARG A 144 -7.21 8.89 -0.03
C ARG A 144 -8.02 7.70 -0.52
N LEU A 145 -8.02 6.62 0.24
CA LEU A 145 -8.75 5.39 -0.11
C LEU A 145 -10.25 5.63 -0.10
N ALA A 146 -10.78 6.27 0.95
CA ALA A 146 -12.19 6.65 1.03
C ALA A 146 -12.62 7.56 -0.12
N LEU A 147 -11.76 8.51 -0.51
CA LEU A 147 -12.02 9.39 -1.65
C LEU A 147 -12.09 8.62 -2.97
N VAL A 148 -11.17 7.68 -3.19
CA VAL A 148 -11.16 6.82 -4.39
C VAL A 148 -12.42 5.97 -4.42
N ALA A 149 -12.77 5.31 -3.32
CA ALA A 149 -13.99 4.51 -3.21
C ALA A 149 -15.26 5.35 -3.49
N ALA A 150 -15.35 6.55 -2.92
CA ALA A 150 -16.46 7.47 -3.16
C ALA A 150 -16.55 7.94 -4.63
N ARG A 151 -15.41 8.26 -5.26
CA ARG A 151 -15.36 8.67 -6.69
C ARG A 151 -15.80 7.55 -7.63
N HIS A 152 -15.54 6.32 -7.26
CA HIS A 152 -15.96 5.12 -8.00
C HIS A 152 -17.34 4.61 -7.60
N GLU A 153 -18.05 5.30 -6.69
CA GLU A 153 -19.37 4.92 -6.17
C GLU A 153 -19.40 3.50 -5.56
N LEU A 154 -18.30 3.06 -4.95
CA LEU A 154 -18.20 1.74 -4.33
C LEU A 154 -19.10 1.61 -3.10
N ASP A 155 -19.44 2.73 -2.46
CA ASP A 155 -20.34 2.84 -1.31
C ASP A 155 -21.70 2.16 -1.57
N ARG A 156 -22.17 2.20 -2.82
CA ARG A 156 -23.47 1.65 -3.23
C ARG A 156 -23.52 0.12 -3.20
N PHE A 157 -22.37 -0.54 -3.20
CA PHE A 157 -22.26 -1.99 -3.21
C PHE A 157 -21.91 -2.57 -1.84
N VAL A 158 -21.64 -1.70 -0.85
CA VAL A 158 -21.33 -2.12 0.52
C VAL A 158 -22.56 -2.71 1.18
N ARG A 159 -22.38 -3.92 1.71
CA ARG A 159 -23.39 -4.63 2.49
C ARG A 159 -23.11 -4.34 3.95
N SER A 160 -23.98 -3.57 4.57
CA SER A 160 -23.95 -3.30 6.01
C SER A 160 -25.36 -3.43 6.57
N LYS A 161 -25.48 -3.76 7.86
CA LYS A 161 -26.76 -3.61 8.56
C LYS A 161 -27.11 -2.13 8.54
N ASP A 162 -28.29 -1.79 8.01
CA ASP A 162 -28.74 -0.41 7.84
C ASP A 162 -28.80 0.30 9.19
N THR A 163 -27.73 1.03 9.50
CA THR A 163 -27.64 1.88 10.68
C THR A 163 -27.69 3.31 10.17
N ALA A 164 -28.80 3.99 10.48
CA ALA A 164 -29.06 5.36 10.03
C ALA A 164 -27.86 6.31 10.21
N PRO A 165 -27.06 6.25 11.30
CA PRO A 165 -25.90 7.12 11.46
C PRO A 165 -24.75 6.84 10.50
N LEU A 166 -24.41 5.57 10.26
CA LEU A 166 -23.30 5.17 9.38
C LEU A 166 -23.61 5.54 7.92
N ASN A 167 -24.80 5.15 7.47
CA ASN A 167 -25.23 5.39 6.11
C ASN A 167 -25.44 6.88 5.82
N ARG A 168 -25.81 7.68 6.83
CA ARG A 168 -25.85 9.14 6.71
C ARG A 168 -24.46 9.73 6.47
N LYS A 169 -23.46 9.37 7.28
CA LYS A 169 -22.08 9.87 7.14
C LYS A 169 -21.49 9.53 5.78
N VAL A 170 -21.69 8.29 5.32
CA VAL A 170 -21.24 7.83 3.99
C VAL A 170 -21.89 8.66 2.89
N ARG A 171 -23.21 8.84 2.93
CA ARG A 171 -23.92 9.65 1.93
C ARG A 171 -23.49 11.12 1.91
N GLU A 172 -23.31 11.72 3.08
CA GLU A 172 -22.83 13.11 3.21
C GLU A 172 -21.45 13.28 2.60
N TYR A 173 -20.53 12.36 2.90
CA TYR A 173 -19.18 12.35 2.35
C TYR A 173 -19.19 12.17 0.83
N VAL A 174 -19.90 11.16 0.31
CA VAL A 174 -20.00 10.90 -1.14
C VAL A 174 -20.62 12.09 -1.87
N LYS A 175 -21.61 12.76 -1.27
CA LYS A 175 -22.21 13.98 -1.84
C LYS A 175 -21.18 15.11 -1.92
N ALA A 176 -20.39 15.34 -0.87
CA ALA A 176 -19.33 16.34 -0.86
C ALA A 176 -18.27 16.05 -1.93
N VAL A 177 -17.84 14.79 -2.06
CA VAL A 177 -16.89 14.36 -3.10
C VAL A 177 -17.42 14.63 -4.52
N LYS A 178 -18.70 14.38 -4.79
CA LYS A 178 -19.31 14.64 -6.11
C LYS A 178 -19.47 16.13 -6.42
N GLN A 179 -19.54 16.99 -5.41
CA GLN A 179 -19.72 18.44 -5.58
C GLN A 179 -18.41 19.18 -5.90
N GLY A 180 -17.29 18.47 -6.04
CA GLY A 180 -16.05 19.03 -6.56
C GLY A 180 -15.09 19.57 -5.49
N ASP A 181 -15.31 19.24 -4.21
CA ASP A 181 -14.31 19.53 -3.19
C ASP A 181 -13.07 18.64 -3.42
N ASP A 182 -11.95 19.28 -3.75
CA ASP A 182 -10.66 18.65 -3.65
C ASP A 182 -10.47 18.13 -2.21
N HIS A 183 -9.78 17.01 -2.04
CA HIS A 183 -9.43 16.38 -0.74
C HIS A 183 -8.87 17.34 0.34
N LYS A 184 -8.43 18.55 -0.03
CA LYS A 184 -7.94 19.59 0.87
C LYS A 184 -9.04 20.48 1.46
N ASN A 185 -10.25 20.47 0.91
CA ASN A 185 -11.38 21.33 1.28
C ASN A 185 -12.60 20.57 1.83
N LEU A 186 -12.58 19.23 1.88
CA LEU A 186 -13.67 18.49 2.51
C LEU A 186 -13.67 18.74 4.02
N THR A 187 -14.67 19.47 4.51
CA THR A 187 -14.94 19.66 5.95
C THR A 187 -15.46 18.39 6.61
N VAL A 188 -15.93 17.43 5.81
CA VAL A 188 -16.50 16.16 6.28
C VAL A 188 -15.40 15.11 6.41
N ARG A 189 -15.24 14.56 7.62
CA ARG A 189 -14.30 13.47 7.89
C ARG A 189 -14.65 12.23 7.05
N SER A 190 -13.62 11.62 6.45
CA SER A 190 -13.77 10.39 5.67
C SER A 190 -14.33 9.25 6.54
N PRO A 191 -15.38 8.55 6.08
CA PRO A 191 -15.84 7.32 6.72
C PRO A 191 -14.83 6.20 6.54
N ASP A 192 -14.39 5.56 7.64
CA ASP A 192 -13.39 4.49 7.61
C ASP A 192 -13.85 3.31 6.73
N ILE A 193 -15.15 2.96 6.77
CA ILE A 193 -15.74 1.91 5.93
C ILE A 193 -15.46 2.06 4.43
N LEU A 194 -15.23 3.27 3.91
CA LEU A 194 -14.91 3.48 2.50
C LEU A 194 -13.42 3.27 2.20
N ALA A 195 -12.56 3.40 3.20
CA ALA A 195 -11.13 3.11 3.08
C ALA A 195 -10.85 1.61 3.22
N ASP A 196 -11.67 0.91 4.02
CA ASP A 196 -11.46 -0.49 4.37
C ASP A 196 -11.89 -1.49 3.27
N ILE A 197 -12.66 -1.03 2.28
CA ILE A 197 -13.21 -1.82 1.16
C ILE A 197 -12.42 -1.65 -0.14
#